data_AF-A0A357C6P5-F1
#
_entry.id   AF-A0A357C6P5-F1
#
_cell.length_a   1.000
_cell.length_b   1.000
_cell.length_c   1.000
_cell.angle_alpha   90.00
_cell.angle_beta   90.00
_cell.angle_gamma   90.00
#
_symmetry.space_group_name_H-M   'P 1'
#
loop_
_entity.id
_entity.type
_entity.pdbx_description
1 polymer ?
#
loop_
_entity_poly.entity_id
_entity_poly.type
_entity_poly.pdbx_seq_one_letter_code
_entity_poly.pdbx_strand_id
1 'polypeptide(L)'
;NIRASDVSERRLTIKTPKSGNESEIAFMPEQIAKRLSEYVMRNNLSSEMRVFPICYSTARTFIKKLGSKLQIVLSPHDLRRYPATYASRNEVPLEIVSKVILRHQDLKTTQVYLGKVSDQEAVRWIDILHGK
;
A
#
# COMPACT_ATOMS: atom_id res chain seq x y z
N ASN A 1 -9.28 -10.17 -4.83
CA ASN A 1 -9.87 -10.66 -6.09
C ASN A 1 -9.87 -9.53 -7.09
N ILE A 2 -8.70 -9.23 -7.66
CA ILE A 2 -8.54 -8.15 -8.64
C ILE A 2 -8.89 -8.69 -10.02
N ARG A 3 -9.76 -8.01 -10.76
CA ARG A 3 -10.07 -8.28 -12.17
C ARG A 3 -9.31 -7.32 -13.10
N ALA A 4 -9.22 -7.66 -14.38
CA ALA A 4 -8.55 -6.81 -15.36
C ALA A 4 -9.19 -5.41 -15.44
N SER A 5 -10.53 -5.33 -15.34
CA SER A 5 -11.27 -4.04 -15.29
C SER A 5 -11.01 -3.20 -14.06
N ASP A 6 -10.47 -3.78 -12.98
CA ASP A 6 -10.15 -3.02 -11.76
C ASP A 6 -8.83 -2.25 -11.90
N VAL A 7 -8.03 -2.54 -12.93
CA VAL A 7 -6.73 -1.89 -13.20
C VAL A 7 -6.92 -0.74 -14.19
N SER A 8 -6.59 0.48 -13.78
CA SER A 8 -6.70 1.66 -14.64
C SER A 8 -5.57 2.63 -14.35
N GLU A 9 -4.73 2.91 -15.34
CA GLU A 9 -3.58 3.81 -15.22
C GLU A 9 -2.73 3.45 -13.98
N ARG A 10 -2.62 4.36 -13.02
CA ARG A 10 -1.90 4.19 -11.75
C ARG A 10 -2.82 3.87 -10.57
N ARG A 11 -4.02 3.37 -10.85
CA ARG A 11 -5.07 3.08 -9.87
C ARG A 11 -5.53 1.63 -9.96
N LEU A 12 -5.91 1.11 -8.81
CA LEU A 12 -6.50 -0.20 -8.64
C LEU A 12 -7.78 -0.05 -7.81
N THR A 13 -8.91 -0.40 -8.40
CA THR A 13 -10.21 -0.34 -7.73
C THR A 13 -10.43 -1.61 -6.91
N ILE A 14 -10.58 -1.45 -5.61
CA ILE A 14 -10.91 -2.53 -4.66
C ILE A 14 -12.41 -2.46 -4.41
N LYS A 15 -13.14 -3.39 -5.00
CA LYS A 15 -14.59 -3.56 -4.75
C LYS A 15 -14.79 -4.27 -3.41
N THR A 16 -15.86 -3.89 -2.69
CA THR A 16 -16.28 -4.47 -1.40
C THR A 16 -15.15 -4.61 -0.36
N PRO A 17 -14.44 -3.52 -0.04
CA PRO A 17 -13.43 -3.52 1.01
C PRO A 17 -14.04 -3.87 2.38
N LYS A 18 -13.18 -4.38 3.29
CA LYS A 18 -13.58 -4.74 4.66
C LYS A 18 -14.06 -3.56 5.51
N SER A 19 -13.83 -2.33 5.04
CA SER A 19 -14.24 -1.08 5.68
C SER A 19 -15.74 -0.82 5.59
N GLY A 20 -16.48 -1.54 4.73
CA GLY A 20 -17.90 -1.31 4.48
C GLY A 20 -18.18 -0.22 3.44
N ASN A 21 -17.13 0.41 2.87
CA ASN A 21 -17.26 1.32 1.74
C ASN A 21 -17.66 0.56 0.45
N GLU A 22 -18.31 1.24 -0.50
CA GLU A 22 -18.66 0.64 -1.81
C GLU A 22 -17.41 0.24 -2.60
N SER A 23 -16.40 1.11 -2.60
CA SER A 23 -15.10 0.85 -3.21
C SER A 23 -13.98 1.65 -2.55
N GLU A 24 -12.75 1.17 -2.73
CA GLU A 24 -11.52 1.85 -2.34
C GLU A 24 -10.56 1.91 -3.54
N ILE A 25 -9.74 2.95 -3.63
CA ILE A 25 -8.72 3.06 -4.68
C ILE A 25 -7.34 2.86 -4.05
N ALA A 26 -6.56 1.93 -4.59
CA ALA A 26 -5.14 1.81 -4.30
C ALA A 26 -4.31 2.43 -5.43
N PHE A 27 -3.33 3.25 -5.08
CA PHE A 27 -2.46 3.92 -6.03
C PHE A 27 -1.15 3.14 -6.23
N MET A 28 -0.63 3.16 -7.44
CA MET A 28 0.57 2.44 -7.85
C MET A 28 1.66 3.40 -8.36
N PRO A 29 2.94 3.13 -8.07
CA PRO A 29 4.05 3.73 -8.80
C PRO A 29 3.92 3.43 -10.30
N GLU A 30 4.38 4.35 -11.14
CA GLU A 30 4.28 4.24 -12.60
C GLU A 30 4.90 2.94 -13.13
N GLN A 31 6.07 2.56 -12.60
CA GLN A 31 6.75 1.33 -13.00
C GLN A 31 5.91 0.07 -12.71
N ILE A 32 5.16 0.05 -11.60
CA ILE A 32 4.31 -1.07 -11.23
C ILE A 32 3.05 -1.10 -12.09
N ALA A 33 2.43 0.06 -12.30
CA ALA A 33 1.29 0.22 -13.20
C ALA A 33 1.62 -0.29 -14.61
N LYS A 34 2.75 0.13 -15.17
CA LYS A 34 3.22 -0.32 -16.48
C LYS A 34 3.40 -1.84 -16.54
N ARG A 35 4.11 -2.43 -15.57
CA ARG A 35 4.31 -3.89 -15.51
C ARG A 35 3.00 -4.66 -15.39
N LEU A 36 2.05 -4.15 -14.61
CA LEU A 36 0.75 -4.78 -14.44
C LEU A 36 -0.08 -4.73 -15.73
N SER A 37 -0.10 -3.58 -16.40
CA SER A 37 -0.77 -3.42 -17.70
C SER A 37 -0.16 -4.32 -18.77
N GLU A 38 1.18 -4.37 -18.87
CA GLU A 38 1.89 -5.28 -19.78
C GLU A 38 1.54 -6.74 -19.48
N TYR A 39 1.44 -7.13 -18.21
CA TYR A 39 1.04 -8.48 -17.83
C TYR A 39 -0.41 -8.79 -18.25
N VAL A 40 -1.36 -7.87 -18.03
CA VAL A 40 -2.76 -8.03 -18.44
C VAL A 40 -2.86 -8.20 -19.97
N MET A 41 -2.14 -7.36 -20.72
CA MET A 41 -2.11 -7.42 -22.19
C MET A 41 -1.46 -8.71 -22.70
N ARG A 42 -0.26 -9.08 -22.22
CA ARG A 42 0.46 -10.28 -22.67
C ARG A 42 -0.32 -11.57 -22.44
N ASN A 43 -1.15 -11.61 -21.41
CA ASN A 43 -1.99 -12.76 -21.09
C ASN A 43 -3.41 -12.68 -21.69
N ASN A 44 -3.70 -11.66 -22.52
CA ASN A 44 -5.01 -11.44 -23.14
C ASN A 44 -6.19 -11.55 -22.16
N LEU A 45 -6.04 -10.97 -20.96
CA LEU A 45 -7.06 -11.08 -19.92
C LEU A 45 -8.27 -10.20 -20.27
N SER A 46 -9.45 -10.79 -20.36
CA SER A 46 -10.69 -10.04 -20.52
C SER A 46 -11.08 -9.30 -19.24
N SER A 47 -11.94 -8.28 -19.37
CA SER A 47 -12.41 -7.41 -18.27
C SER A 47 -12.75 -8.17 -16.98
N GLU A 48 -13.43 -9.31 -17.10
CA GLU A 48 -13.97 -10.05 -15.96
C GLU A 48 -13.00 -11.07 -15.36
N MET A 49 -11.88 -11.35 -16.05
CA MET A 49 -10.89 -12.32 -15.58
C MET A 49 -10.09 -11.75 -14.41
N ARG A 50 -9.81 -12.63 -13.44
CA ARG A 50 -8.90 -12.29 -12.34
C ARG A 50 -7.49 -12.12 -12.88
N VAL A 51 -6.84 -11.02 -12.51
CA VAL A 51 -5.43 -10.77 -12.88
C VAL A 51 -4.52 -11.86 -12.30
N PHE A 52 -4.76 -12.22 -11.05
CA PHE A 52 -4.08 -13.33 -10.38
C PHE A 52 -5.13 -14.38 -9.95
N PRO A 53 -5.24 -15.52 -10.65
CA PRO A 53 -6.22 -16.56 -10.35
C PRO A 53 -5.76 -17.47 -9.19
N ILE A 54 -5.35 -16.86 -8.07
CA ILE A 54 -4.89 -17.57 -6.87
C ILE A 54 -5.65 -17.11 -5.62
N CYS A 55 -5.74 -17.99 -4.62
CA CYS A 55 -6.29 -17.64 -3.31
C CYS A 55 -5.23 -16.98 -2.41
N TYR A 56 -5.68 -16.40 -1.29
CA TYR A 56 -4.79 -15.73 -0.34
C TYR A 56 -3.74 -16.67 0.28
N SER A 57 -4.10 -17.92 0.57
CA SER A 57 -3.16 -18.89 1.14
C SER A 57 -2.03 -19.22 0.17
N THR A 58 -2.31 -19.33 -1.13
CA THR A 58 -1.30 -19.49 -2.18
C THR A 58 -0.39 -18.27 -2.26
N ALA A 59 -0.96 -17.06 -2.31
CA ALA A 59 -0.17 -15.82 -2.32
C ALA A 59 0.74 -15.72 -1.08
N ARG A 60 0.20 -16.02 0.13
CA ARG A 60 0.96 -16.06 1.38
C ARG A 60 2.12 -17.06 1.32
N THR A 61 1.89 -18.23 0.73
CA THR A 61 2.91 -19.26 0.57
C THR A 61 4.04 -18.80 -0.36
N PHE A 62 3.71 -18.13 -1.46
CA PHE A 62 4.73 -17.54 -2.35
C PHE A 62 5.59 -16.52 -1.63
N ILE A 63 4.99 -15.60 -0.87
CA ILE A 63 5.73 -14.59 -0.09
C ILE A 63 6.64 -15.26 0.94
N LYS A 64 6.16 -16.27 1.68
CA LYS A 64 6.98 -17.02 2.64
C LYS A 64 8.15 -17.74 1.98
N LYS A 65 7.92 -18.40 0.84
CA LYS A 65 8.98 -19.07 0.07
C LYS A 65 10.03 -18.08 -0.41
N LEU A 66 9.60 -16.90 -0.89
CA LEU A 66 10.52 -15.84 -1.29
C LEU A 66 11.36 -15.35 -0.11
N GLY A 67 10.72 -15.11 1.04
CA GLY A 67 11.44 -14.74 2.27
C GLY A 67 12.48 -15.78 2.66
N SER A 68 12.12 -17.07 2.68
CA SER A 68 13.05 -18.15 3.01
C SER A 68 14.24 -18.22 2.05
N LYS A 69 14.03 -18.02 0.73
CA LYS A 69 15.13 -17.95 -0.24
C LYS A 69 16.11 -16.81 0.03
N LEU A 70 15.59 -15.70 0.55
CA LEU A 70 16.37 -14.51 0.94
C LEU A 70 16.84 -14.56 2.41
N GLN A 71 16.63 -15.68 3.10
CA GLN A 71 16.94 -15.84 4.54
C GLN A 71 16.27 -14.80 5.45
N ILE A 72 15.08 -14.31 5.06
CA ILE A 72 14.26 -13.39 5.86
C ILE A 72 12.88 -13.98 6.16
N VAL A 73 12.35 -13.67 7.34
CA VAL A 73 10.96 -14.00 7.67
C VAL A 73 10.06 -12.93 7.05
N LEU A 74 9.30 -13.32 6.03
CA LEU A 74 8.43 -12.41 5.28
C LEU A 74 6.98 -12.89 5.23
N SER A 75 6.04 -11.99 5.49
CA SER A 75 4.62 -12.19 5.31
C SER A 75 3.98 -11.09 4.46
N PRO A 76 2.78 -11.31 3.88
CA PRO A 76 2.04 -10.26 3.19
C PRO A 76 1.80 -9.01 4.04
N HIS A 77 1.66 -9.18 5.36
CA HIS A 77 1.45 -8.06 6.27
C HIS A 77 2.71 -7.19 6.40
N ASP A 78 3.90 -7.80 6.38
CA ASP A 78 5.17 -7.05 6.46
C ASP A 78 5.37 -6.18 5.21
N LEU A 79 5.01 -6.71 4.03
CA LEU A 79 4.99 -5.94 2.77
C LEU A 79 4.02 -4.76 2.81
N ARG A 80 2.95 -4.85 3.61
CA ARG A 80 2.02 -3.73 3.84
C ARG A 80 2.56 -2.71 4.85
N ARG A 81 3.22 -3.16 5.93
CA ARG A 81 3.79 -2.30 6.98
C ARG A 81 4.98 -1.48 6.49
N TYR A 82 5.81 -2.06 5.63
CA TYR A 82 7.04 -1.43 5.14
C TYR A 82 6.80 -0.04 4.51
N PRO A 83 5.94 0.13 3.49
CA PRO A 83 5.71 1.43 2.88
C PRO A 83 5.10 2.45 3.85
N ALA A 84 4.27 2.02 4.80
CA ALA A 84 3.72 2.93 5.81
C ALA A 84 4.79 3.44 6.79
N THR A 85 5.66 2.53 7.25
CA THR A 85 6.79 2.88 8.13
C THR A 85 7.77 3.80 7.40
N TYR A 86 8.09 3.47 6.15
CA TYR A 86 8.97 4.29 5.31
C TYR A 86 8.39 5.69 5.11
N ALA A 87 7.11 5.80 4.72
CA ALA A 87 6.47 7.10 4.52
C ALA A 87 6.46 7.93 5.80
N SER A 88 6.07 7.34 6.94
CA SER A 88 6.05 8.05 8.23
C SER A 88 7.42 8.55 8.65
N ARG A 89 8.51 7.83 8.33
CA ARG A 89 9.89 8.24 8.62
C ARG A 89 10.41 9.33 7.68
N ASN A 90 9.79 9.50 6.51
CA ASN A 90 10.12 10.54 5.55
C ASN A 90 9.15 11.73 5.67
N GLU A 91 8.63 11.99 6.89
CA GLU A 91 7.79 13.14 7.21
C GLU A 91 6.49 13.24 6.36
N VAL A 92 6.05 12.14 5.73
CA VAL A 92 4.80 12.12 4.98
C VAL A 92 3.63 12.29 5.98
N PRO A 93 2.68 13.22 5.72
CA PRO A 93 1.57 13.44 6.62
C PRO A 93 0.80 12.17 6.96
N LEU A 94 0.40 12.03 8.21
CA LEU A 94 -0.26 10.81 8.71
C LEU A 94 -1.53 10.47 7.93
N GLU A 95 -2.24 11.50 7.47
CA GLU A 95 -3.44 11.40 6.63
C GLU A 95 -3.14 10.70 5.31
N ILE A 96 -2.01 11.02 4.68
CA ILE A 96 -1.57 10.40 3.42
C ILE A 96 -1.20 8.93 3.68
N VAL A 97 -0.44 8.66 4.75
CA VAL A 97 -0.09 7.28 5.14
C VAL A 97 -1.37 6.47 5.42
N SER A 98 -2.32 7.06 6.14
CA SER A 98 -3.54 6.39 6.56
C SER A 98 -4.51 6.17 5.41
N LYS A 99 -4.81 7.19 4.62
CA LYS A 99 -5.90 7.18 3.64
C LYS A 99 -5.45 6.74 2.25
N VAL A 100 -4.20 7.02 1.87
CA VAL A 100 -3.67 6.67 0.54
C VAL A 100 -2.93 5.34 0.57
N ILE A 101 -1.97 5.19 1.48
CA ILE A 101 -1.10 3.99 1.51
C ILE A 101 -1.84 2.80 2.13
N LEU A 102 -2.35 2.96 3.35
CA LEU A 102 -2.97 1.87 4.11
C LEU A 102 -4.47 1.74 3.87
N ARG A 103 -5.16 2.84 3.57
CA ARG A 103 -6.63 2.92 3.46
C ARG A 103 -7.33 2.48 4.75
N HIS A 104 -6.85 2.99 5.87
CA HIS A 104 -7.49 2.76 7.16
C HIS A 104 -8.72 3.66 7.34
N GLN A 105 -9.78 3.09 7.91
CA GLN A 105 -11.01 3.82 8.24
C GLN A 105 -10.76 4.88 9.31
N ASP A 106 -9.99 4.55 10.34
CA ASP A 106 -9.65 5.45 11.44
C ASP A 106 -8.14 5.74 11.47
N LEU A 107 -7.79 7.03 11.61
CA LEU A 107 -6.40 7.49 11.79
C LEU A 107 -5.73 6.84 13.01
N LYS A 108 -6.48 6.51 14.06
CA LYS A 108 -5.98 5.84 15.26
C LYS A 108 -5.19 4.56 14.94
N THR A 109 -5.65 3.79 13.94
CA THR A 109 -4.97 2.55 13.54
C THR A 109 -3.63 2.80 12.83
N THR A 110 -3.43 3.99 12.27
CA THR A 110 -2.18 4.41 11.60
C THR A 110 -1.21 5.08 12.58
N GLN A 111 -1.67 5.55 13.74
CA GLN A 111 -0.81 6.16 14.76
C GLN A 111 0.31 5.22 15.26
N VAL A 112 0.17 3.90 15.10
CA VAL A 112 1.22 2.92 15.41
C VAL A 112 2.52 3.14 14.60
N TYR A 113 2.45 3.88 13.49
CA TYR A 113 3.62 4.23 12.67
C TYR A 113 4.29 5.55 13.09
N LEU A 114 3.66 6.36 13.94
CA LEU A 114 4.23 7.61 14.42
C LEU A 114 5.40 7.34 15.37
N GLY A 115 6.45 8.14 15.21
CA GLY A 115 7.53 8.26 16.19
C GLY A 115 7.14 9.13 17.38
N LYS A 116 8.04 9.23 18.36
CA LYS A 116 7.96 10.28 19.38
C LYS A 116 8.50 11.58 18.78
N VAL A 117 7.84 12.69 19.06
CA VAL A 117 8.34 14.01 18.71
C VAL A 117 9.37 14.42 19.76
N SER A 118 10.59 14.72 19.32
CA SER A 118 11.64 15.28 20.18
C SER A 118 11.49 16.79 20.33
N ASP A 119 12.04 17.37 21.39
CA ASP A 119 12.03 18.83 21.61
C ASP A 119 12.70 19.58 20.44
N GLN A 120 13.76 19.01 19.86
CA GLN A 120 14.45 19.57 18.69
C GLN A 120 13.56 19.62 17.45
N GLU A 121 12.81 18.54 17.18
CA GLU A 121 11.84 18.51 16.09
C GLU A 121 10.71 19.51 16.35
N ALA A 122 10.22 19.60 17.59
CA ALA A 122 9.17 20.54 17.96
C ALA A 122 9.62 22.00 17.69
N VAL A 123 10.82 22.39 18.13
CA VAL A 123 11.38 23.72 17.86
C VAL A 123 11.52 23.98 16.37
N ARG A 124 12.11 23.02 15.62
CA ARG A 124 12.26 23.12 14.15
C ARG A 124 10.92 23.37 13.45
N TRP A 125 9.85 22.70 13.88
CA TRP A 125 8.52 22.91 13.30
C TRP A 125 7.95 24.29 13.62
N ILE A 126 8.14 24.81 14.83
CA ILE A 126 7.73 26.17 15.19
C ILE A 126 8.46 27.21 14.33
N ASP A 127 9.76 27.04 14.12
CA ASP A 127 10.54 27.95 13.26
C ASP A 127 10.05 27.92 11.80
N ILE A 128 9.83 26.73 11.23
CA ILE A 128 9.25 26.57 9.88
C ILE A 128 7.89 27.27 9.77
N LEU A 129 7.01 27.10 10.77
CA LEU A 129 5.68 27.72 10.78
C LEU A 129 5.72 29.25 10.85
N HIS A 130 6.78 29.80 11.46
CA HIS A 130 6.97 31.24 11.59
C HIS A 130 7.97 31.82 10.57
N GLY A 131 8.40 31.02 9.58
CA GLY A 131 9.30 31.46 8.51
C GLY A 131 10.69 31.88 8.99
N LYS A 132 11.19 31.26 10.06
CA LYS A 132 12.54 31.45 10.58
C LYS A 132 13.52 30.40 10.06
#